data_AF-A0ABD3YAI8-F1
#
_entry.id   AF-A0ABD3YAI8-F1
#
_cell.length_a   1.000
_cell.length_b   1.000
_cell.length_c   1.000
_cell.angle_alpha   90.00
_cell.angle_beta   90.00
_cell.angle_gamma   90.00
#
_symmetry.space_group_name_H-M   'P 1'
#
loop_
_entity.id
_entity.type
_entity.pdbx_description
1 polymer ?
#
loop_
_entity_poly.entity_id
_entity_poly.type
_entity_poly.pdbx_seq_one_letter_code
_entity_poly.pdbx_strand_id
1 'polypeptide(L)'
;MLVIGLFGISGSGKSYVTQKININNLVCTRASSLLSEKKRPINLELLDRSIINDNQVALLTLFNDFKELHSGCDVLIELHNIVETLNGHEVLPESVIHGLELDAAIFYEVSPKQLFTQRELDTKKIRKKITLKELSRLQTLSKSIFLNTFSNTNTKIKVIQDNYLSESLLFIEELKYNF
;
A
#
# COMPACT_ATOMS: atom_id res chain seq x y z
N MET A 1 -17.30 -5.09 8.78
CA MET A 1 -16.47 -4.43 7.75
C MET A 1 -15.05 -4.85 8.03
N LEU A 2 -14.45 -5.54 7.09
CA LEU A 2 -13.05 -5.92 7.10
C LEU A 2 -12.22 -4.85 6.39
N VAL A 3 -11.08 -4.45 6.97
CA VAL A 3 -10.15 -3.47 6.39
C VAL A 3 -8.81 -4.13 6.10
N ILE A 4 -8.45 -4.19 4.82
CA ILE A 4 -7.23 -4.85 4.34
C ILE A 4 -6.29 -3.83 3.71
N GLY A 5 -5.04 -3.78 4.17
CA GLY A 5 -3.98 -2.98 3.55
C GLY A 5 -3.17 -3.77 2.53
N LEU A 6 -2.99 -3.23 1.32
CA LEU A 6 -2.03 -3.73 0.33
C LEU A 6 -0.74 -2.92 0.37
N PHE A 7 0.36 -3.59 0.68
CA PHE A 7 1.70 -3.03 0.79
C PHE A 7 2.63 -3.56 -0.29
N GLY A 8 3.70 -2.81 -0.51
CA GLY A 8 4.75 -3.13 -1.48
C GLY A 8 5.31 -1.85 -2.07
N ILE A 9 6.48 -1.92 -2.68
CA ILE A 9 7.12 -0.74 -3.26
C ILE A 9 6.43 -0.29 -4.56
N SER A 10 6.68 0.94 -5.01
CA SER A 10 6.04 1.46 -6.23
C SER A 10 6.34 0.57 -7.43
N GLY A 11 5.31 0.24 -8.22
CA GLY A 11 5.40 -0.72 -9.31
C GLY A 11 5.09 -2.17 -8.96
N SER A 12 4.89 -2.53 -7.68
CA SER A 12 4.68 -3.92 -7.25
C SER A 12 3.37 -4.60 -7.71
N GLY A 13 2.55 -3.94 -8.56
CA GLY A 13 1.30 -4.49 -9.04
C GLY A 13 0.07 -4.31 -8.13
N LYS A 14 0.18 -3.61 -6.99
CA LYS A 14 -0.97 -3.28 -6.10
C LYS A 14 -2.18 -2.74 -6.88
N SER A 15 -1.93 -1.71 -7.68
CA SER A 15 -2.93 -1.05 -8.52
C SER A 15 -3.56 -1.95 -9.58
N TYR A 16 -2.83 -2.97 -10.04
CA TYR A 16 -3.38 -3.96 -10.96
C TYR A 16 -4.35 -4.89 -10.22
N VAL A 17 -3.99 -5.36 -9.03
CA VAL A 17 -4.85 -6.26 -8.24
C VAL A 17 -6.13 -5.56 -7.81
N THR A 18 -6.08 -4.35 -7.27
CA THR A 18 -7.29 -3.61 -6.88
C THR A 18 -8.24 -3.31 -8.04
N GLN A 19 -7.72 -3.20 -9.26
CA GLN A 19 -8.54 -3.01 -10.46
C GLN A 19 -9.15 -4.30 -11.00
N LYS A 20 -8.57 -5.45 -10.66
CA LYS A 20 -8.99 -6.77 -11.16
C LYS A 20 -9.79 -7.56 -10.15
N ILE A 21 -9.61 -7.28 -8.87
CA ILE A 21 -10.36 -7.93 -7.81
C ILE A 21 -11.83 -7.54 -7.92
N ASN A 22 -12.70 -8.54 -7.92
CA ASN A 22 -14.14 -8.34 -7.99
C ASN A 22 -14.80 -9.27 -6.98
N ILE A 23 -14.96 -8.76 -5.76
CA ILE A 23 -15.64 -9.45 -4.66
C ILE A 23 -16.88 -8.61 -4.31
N ASN A 24 -18.02 -9.26 -4.15
CA ASN A 24 -19.24 -8.59 -3.71
C ASN A 24 -19.00 -7.89 -2.37
N ASN A 25 -19.49 -6.65 -2.27
CA ASN A 25 -19.36 -5.79 -1.09
C ASN A 25 -17.90 -5.49 -0.68
N LEU A 26 -16.96 -5.47 -1.62
CA LEU A 26 -15.59 -4.99 -1.41
C LEU A 26 -15.37 -3.68 -2.19
N VAL A 27 -14.96 -2.63 -1.50
CA VAL A 27 -14.55 -1.37 -2.13
C VAL A 27 -13.03 -1.24 -2.09
N CYS A 28 -12.46 -0.81 -3.21
CA CYS A 28 -11.01 -0.64 -3.35
C CYS A 28 -10.66 0.85 -3.41
N THR A 29 -9.66 1.27 -2.66
CA THR A 29 -9.12 2.64 -2.70
C THR A 29 -7.60 2.67 -2.64
N ARG A 30 -7.02 3.85 -2.81
CA ARG A 30 -5.58 4.11 -2.70
C ARG A 30 -5.36 5.32 -1.81
N ALA A 31 -4.38 5.26 -0.91
CA ALA A 31 -4.04 6.42 -0.08
C ALA A 31 -3.75 7.67 -0.93
N SER A 32 -3.04 7.52 -2.04
CA SER A 32 -2.77 8.62 -2.97
C SER A 32 -4.03 9.23 -3.58
N SER A 33 -5.07 8.41 -3.85
CA SER A 33 -6.33 8.90 -4.40
C SER A 33 -7.07 9.76 -3.38
N LEU A 34 -7.22 9.27 -2.14
CA LEU A 34 -7.86 10.02 -1.05
C LEU A 34 -7.18 11.36 -0.81
N LEU A 35 -5.84 11.37 -0.79
CA LEU A 35 -5.05 12.59 -0.65
C LEU A 35 -5.26 13.55 -1.84
N SER A 36 -5.28 13.02 -3.07
CA SER A 36 -5.45 13.83 -4.28
C SER A 36 -6.83 14.49 -4.38
N GLU A 37 -7.89 13.84 -3.89
CA GLU A 37 -9.24 14.39 -3.84
C GLU A 37 -9.33 15.65 -2.96
N LYS A 38 -8.45 15.75 -1.95
CA LYS A 38 -8.28 16.95 -1.12
C LYS A 38 -7.15 17.86 -1.59
N LYS A 39 -6.70 17.71 -2.85
CA LYS A 39 -5.63 18.50 -3.47
C LYS A 39 -4.34 18.50 -2.65
N ARG A 40 -4.05 17.41 -1.93
CA ARG A 40 -2.77 17.24 -1.23
C ARG A 40 -1.67 16.84 -2.21
N PRO A 41 -0.43 17.32 -2.05
CA PRO A 41 0.66 16.94 -2.93
C PRO A 41 0.98 15.44 -2.80
N ILE A 42 0.96 14.73 -3.93
CA ILE A 42 1.31 13.30 -4.02
C ILE A 42 2.39 13.03 -5.08
N ASN A 43 2.80 14.06 -5.83
CA ASN A 43 3.79 13.95 -6.89
C ASN A 43 5.20 13.96 -6.29
N LEU A 44 6.08 13.10 -6.81
CA LEU A 44 7.44 12.90 -6.30
C LEU A 44 8.23 14.20 -6.10
N GLU A 45 8.06 15.17 -6.99
CA GLU A 45 8.74 16.47 -6.99
C GLU A 45 8.32 17.38 -5.84
N LEU A 46 7.11 17.17 -5.32
CA LEU A 46 6.51 17.96 -4.23
C LEU A 46 6.59 17.22 -2.89
N LEU A 47 7.13 16.01 -2.84
CA LEU A 47 7.19 15.23 -1.61
C LEU A 47 8.51 15.49 -0.87
N ASP A 48 8.38 16.12 0.29
CA ASP A 48 9.40 16.17 1.32
C ASP A 48 8.87 15.58 2.64
N ARG A 49 9.72 15.54 3.67
CA ARG A 49 9.36 14.98 4.97
C ARG A 49 8.19 15.71 5.64
N SER A 50 8.10 17.03 5.52
CA SER A 50 7.02 17.81 6.12
C SER A 50 5.69 17.46 5.46
N ILE A 51 5.67 17.46 4.13
CA ILE A 51 4.47 17.16 3.34
C ILE A 51 4.05 15.71 3.54
N ILE A 52 5.00 14.78 3.67
CA ILE A 52 4.71 13.37 3.96
C ILE A 52 4.03 13.24 5.34
N ASN A 53 4.52 13.94 6.36
CA ASN A 53 3.91 13.93 7.69
C ASN A 53 2.50 14.52 7.68
N ASP A 54 2.31 15.68 7.04
CA ASP A 54 1.00 16.32 6.91
C ASP A 54 0.00 15.41 6.16
N ASN A 55 0.49 14.73 5.12
CA ASN A 55 -0.29 13.75 4.38
C ASN A 55 -0.68 12.55 5.25
N GLN A 56 0.19 12.10 6.17
CA GLN A 56 -0.16 10.98 7.05
C GLN A 56 -1.29 11.34 8.02
N VAL A 57 -1.25 12.54 8.60
CA VAL A 57 -2.33 13.03 9.46
C VAL A 57 -3.63 13.15 8.67
N ALA A 58 -3.57 13.75 7.48
CA ALA A 58 -4.75 13.88 6.62
C ALA A 58 -5.30 12.52 6.19
N LEU A 59 -4.43 11.55 5.86
CA LEU A 59 -4.84 10.23 5.41
C LEU A 59 -5.69 9.51 6.46
N LEU A 60 -5.37 9.61 7.75
CA LEU A 60 -6.16 8.98 8.81
C LEU A 60 -7.60 9.51 8.83
N THR A 61 -7.76 10.84 8.79
CA THR A 61 -9.09 11.47 8.74
C THR A 61 -9.84 11.07 7.47
N LEU A 62 -9.19 11.19 6.30
CA LEU A 62 -9.82 10.88 5.02
C LEU A 62 -10.20 9.42 4.87
N PHE A 63 -9.41 8.53 5.47
CA PHE A 63 -9.71 7.11 5.44
C PHE A 63 -10.88 6.77 6.36
N ASN A 64 -11.01 7.44 7.51
CA ASN A 64 -12.20 7.31 8.36
C ASN A 64 -13.46 7.79 7.64
N ASP A 65 -13.41 8.98 7.02
CA ASP A 65 -14.53 9.48 6.19
C ASP A 65 -14.89 8.47 5.07
N PHE A 66 -13.87 7.87 4.44
CA PHE A 66 -14.07 6.85 3.39
C PHE A 66 -14.74 5.59 3.94
N LYS A 67 -14.32 5.10 5.12
CA LYS A 67 -14.94 3.94 5.81
C LYS A 67 -16.41 4.22 6.14
N GLU A 68 -16.72 5.41 6.65
CA GLU A 68 -18.08 5.81 6.98
C GLU A 68 -18.98 5.89 5.74
N LEU A 69 -18.49 6.51 4.66
CA LEU A 69 -19.23 6.61 3.40
C LEU A 69 -19.57 5.24 2.79
N HIS A 70 -18.71 4.24 3.02
CA HIS A 70 -18.88 2.88 2.53
C HIS A 70 -19.28 1.91 3.65
N SER A 71 -20.02 2.40 4.66
CA SER A 71 -20.51 1.57 5.75
C SER A 71 -21.26 0.35 5.18
N GLY A 72 -20.89 -0.85 5.63
CA GLY A 72 -21.46 -2.11 5.14
C GLY A 72 -20.69 -2.80 4.01
N CYS A 73 -19.63 -2.19 3.49
CA CYS A 73 -18.66 -2.83 2.60
C CYS A 73 -17.36 -3.14 3.34
N ASP A 74 -16.64 -4.16 2.88
CA ASP A 74 -15.23 -4.36 3.22
C ASP A 74 -14.37 -3.40 2.41
N VAL A 75 -13.18 -3.07 2.91
CA VAL A 75 -12.28 -2.09 2.30
C VAL A 75 -10.93 -2.73 1.99
N LEU A 76 -10.45 -2.54 0.77
CA LEU A 76 -9.08 -2.84 0.34
C LEU A 76 -8.37 -1.54 0.00
N ILE A 77 -7.34 -1.16 0.74
CA ILE A 77 -6.60 0.09 0.53
C ILE A 77 -5.15 -0.17 0.09
N GLU A 78 -4.73 0.49 -0.99
CA GLU A 78 -3.32 0.52 -1.38
C GLU A 78 -2.52 1.49 -0.53
N LEU A 79 -1.46 0.97 0.08
CA LEU A 79 -0.59 1.65 1.01
C LEU A 79 0.88 1.46 0.61
N HIS A 80 1.70 2.34 1.17
CA HIS A 80 3.14 2.24 1.17
C HIS A 80 3.61 2.42 2.61
N ASN A 81 4.58 1.63 3.07
CA ASN A 81 5.26 1.88 4.34
C ASN A 81 6.58 2.66 4.16
N ILE A 82 7.00 2.82 2.89
CA ILE A 82 8.10 3.68 2.48
C ILE A 82 7.62 4.53 1.31
N VAL A 83 7.80 5.84 1.41
CA VAL A 83 7.51 6.80 0.34
C VAL A 83 8.83 7.26 -0.28
N GLU A 84 8.98 7.05 -1.58
CA GLU A 84 10.14 7.54 -2.34
C GLU A 84 10.07 9.07 -2.46
N THR A 85 11.21 9.75 -2.30
CA THR A 85 11.37 11.20 -2.49
C THR A 85 12.54 11.46 -3.43
N LEU A 86 12.70 12.70 -3.92
CA LEU A 86 13.89 13.05 -4.72
C LEU A 86 15.19 12.76 -3.95
N ASN A 87 15.20 13.07 -2.65
CA ASN A 87 16.37 12.95 -1.78
C ASN A 87 16.59 11.55 -1.20
N GLY A 88 15.68 10.59 -1.44
CA GLY A 88 15.80 9.25 -0.88
C GLY A 88 14.44 8.59 -0.71
N HIS A 89 14.14 8.25 0.54
CA HIS A 89 12.86 7.69 0.92
C HIS A 89 12.58 8.03 2.39
N GLU A 90 11.31 8.17 2.72
CA GLU A 90 10.83 8.36 4.08
C GLU A 90 10.08 7.10 4.52
N VAL A 91 10.39 6.62 5.72
CA VAL A 91 9.66 5.53 6.36
C VAL A 91 8.45 6.12 7.07
N LEU A 92 7.28 5.54 6.86
CA LEU A 92 6.09 5.98 7.56
C LEU A 92 6.14 5.54 9.03
N PRO A 93 5.76 6.40 9.99
CA PRO A 93 5.66 6.01 11.39
C PRO A 93 4.67 4.86 11.58
N GLU A 94 5.01 3.89 12.45
CA GLU A 94 4.13 2.76 12.77
C GLU A 94 2.77 3.23 13.30
N SER A 95 2.75 4.34 14.06
CA SER A 95 1.51 4.95 14.56
C SER A 95 0.52 5.31 13.46
N VAL A 96 0.99 5.70 12.27
CA VAL A 96 0.12 6.00 11.12
C VAL A 96 -0.47 4.71 10.57
N ILE A 97 0.34 3.66 10.43
CA ILE A 97 -0.13 2.37 9.93
C ILE A 97 -1.14 1.75 10.92
N HIS A 98 -0.87 1.82 12.22
CA HIS A 98 -1.80 1.37 13.26
C HIS A 98 -3.07 2.21 13.32
N GLY A 99 -2.99 3.52 13.10
CA GLY A 99 -4.15 4.41 13.06
C GLY A 99 -5.13 4.11 11.92
N LEU A 100 -4.72 3.33 10.91
CA LEU A 100 -5.63 2.86 9.86
C LEU A 100 -6.51 1.68 10.32
N GLU A 101 -6.21 1.07 11.48
CA GLU A 101 -6.99 -0.01 12.09
C GLU A 101 -7.21 -1.20 11.13
N LEU A 102 -6.12 -1.68 10.53
CA LEU A 102 -6.18 -2.78 9.57
C LEU A 102 -6.41 -4.12 10.27
N ASP A 103 -7.42 -4.86 9.81
CA ASP A 103 -7.68 -6.25 10.23
C ASP A 103 -6.70 -7.23 9.58
N ALA A 104 -6.27 -6.90 8.35
CA ALA A 104 -5.29 -7.69 7.63
C ALA A 104 -4.38 -6.82 6.75
N ALA A 105 -3.22 -7.37 6.42
CA ALA A 105 -2.26 -6.70 5.56
C ALA A 105 -1.56 -7.69 4.62
N ILE A 106 -1.45 -7.32 3.35
CA ILE A 106 -0.79 -8.12 2.32
C ILE A 106 0.43 -7.37 1.81
N PHE A 107 1.59 -8.02 1.75
CA PHE A 107 2.79 -7.45 1.16
C PHE A 107 3.11 -8.14 -0.17
N TYR A 108 3.23 -7.37 -1.25
CA TYR A 108 3.68 -7.88 -2.53
C TYR A 108 5.19 -7.77 -2.66
N GLU A 109 5.84 -8.93 -2.69
CA GLU A 109 7.26 -9.08 -2.95
C GLU A 109 7.46 -9.49 -4.41
N VAL A 110 8.01 -8.59 -5.21
CA VAL A 110 8.20 -8.79 -6.65
C VAL A 110 9.67 -9.03 -6.93
N SER A 111 10.02 -9.90 -7.88
CA SER A 111 11.42 -10.03 -8.26
C SER A 111 11.99 -8.67 -8.70
N PRO A 112 13.20 -8.26 -8.25
CA PRO A 112 13.74 -6.93 -8.59
C PRO A 112 13.83 -6.69 -10.11
N LYS A 113 14.09 -7.74 -10.89
CA LYS A 113 14.10 -7.69 -12.36
C LYS A 113 12.73 -7.34 -12.93
N GLN A 114 11.70 -8.07 -12.53
CA GLN A 114 10.34 -7.82 -12.98
C GLN A 114 9.88 -6.42 -12.56
N LEU A 115 10.17 -6.03 -11.32
CA LEU A 115 9.81 -4.72 -10.83
C LEU A 115 10.48 -3.60 -11.63
N PHE A 116 11.78 -3.73 -11.94
CA PHE A 116 12.50 -2.79 -12.78
C PHE A 116 11.87 -2.68 -14.16
N THR A 117 11.59 -3.81 -14.83
CA THR A 117 10.88 -3.82 -16.12
C THR A 117 9.51 -3.15 -16.03
N GLN A 118 8.73 -3.43 -14.98
CA GLN A 118 7.44 -2.77 -14.75
C GLN A 118 7.57 -1.27 -14.52
N ARG A 119 8.66 -0.81 -13.88
CA ARG A 119 8.93 0.63 -13.70
C ARG A 119 9.25 1.30 -15.03
N GLU A 120 10.10 0.68 -15.85
CA GLU A 120 10.50 1.22 -17.16
C GLU A 120 9.32 1.30 -18.15
N LEU A 121 8.40 0.33 -18.08
CA LEU A 121 7.21 0.31 -18.94
C LEU A 121 6.11 1.29 -18.50
N ASP A 122 6.10 1.74 -17.24
CA ASP A 122 5.10 2.68 -16.72
C ASP A 122 5.49 4.14 -17.01
N THR A 123 5.18 4.61 -18.21
CA THR A 123 5.45 5.98 -18.65
C THR A 123 4.53 7.03 -18.03
N LYS A 124 3.50 6.62 -17.28
CA LYS A 124 2.52 7.54 -16.68
C LYS A 124 2.99 8.15 -15.36
N LYS A 125 4.00 7.55 -14.71
CA LYS A 125 4.49 7.99 -13.40
C LYS A 125 5.93 8.44 -13.48
N ILE A 126 6.21 9.63 -12.94
CA ILE A 126 7.59 10.06 -12.69
C ILE A 126 8.14 9.22 -11.55
N ARG A 127 9.27 8.55 -11.79
CA ARG A 127 9.94 7.71 -10.80
C ARG A 127 11.41 8.09 -10.71
N LYS A 128 11.99 7.92 -9.53
CA LYS A 128 13.42 8.04 -9.34
C LYS A 128 14.13 6.97 -10.18
N LYS A 129 15.16 7.38 -10.92
CA LYS A 129 16.07 6.43 -11.58
C LYS A 129 16.84 5.68 -10.51
N ILE A 130 16.65 4.37 -10.45
CA ILE A 130 17.27 3.48 -9.46
C ILE A 130 17.72 2.19 -10.13
N THR A 131 18.82 1.64 -9.63
CA THR A 131 19.37 0.37 -10.10
C THR A 131 18.57 -0.82 -9.57
N LEU A 132 18.75 -1.99 -10.21
CA LEU A 132 18.23 -3.26 -9.70
C LEU A 132 18.66 -3.56 -8.25
N LYS A 133 19.90 -3.22 -7.90
CA LYS A 133 20.45 -3.40 -6.56
C LYS A 133 19.74 -2.51 -5.54
N GLU A 134 19.50 -1.25 -5.88
CA GLU A 134 18.77 -0.31 -5.03
C GLU A 134 17.31 -0.70 -4.87
N LEU A 135 16.65 -1.17 -5.93
CA LEU A 135 15.30 -1.73 -5.89
C LEU A 135 15.21 -2.91 -4.93
N SER A 136 16.15 -3.85 -5.05
CA SER A 136 16.24 -5.01 -4.17
C SER A 136 16.35 -4.57 -2.71
N ARG A 137 17.29 -3.64 -2.42
CA ARG A 137 17.48 -3.09 -1.07
C ARG A 137 16.23 -2.39 -0.54
N LEU A 138 15.57 -1.57 -1.37
CA LEU A 138 14.36 -0.85 -0.99
C LEU A 138 13.21 -1.82 -0.67
N GLN A 139 13.07 -2.89 -1.45
CA GLN A 139 12.06 -3.92 -1.18
C GLN A 139 12.37 -4.69 0.10
N THR A 140 13.62 -5.10 0.32
CA THR A 140 14.03 -5.76 1.55
C THR A 140 13.75 -4.89 2.77
N LEU A 141 14.08 -3.60 2.70
CA LEU A 141 13.79 -2.64 3.76
C LEU A 141 12.27 -2.49 3.99
N SER A 142 11.50 -2.30 2.92
CA SER A 142 10.04 -2.19 2.98
C SER A 142 9.40 -3.45 3.57
N LYS A 143 9.84 -4.64 3.17
CA LYS A 143 9.36 -5.91 3.74
C LYS A 143 9.72 -6.03 5.22
N SER A 144 10.95 -5.68 5.60
CA SER A 144 11.39 -5.71 7.00
C SER A 144 10.54 -4.81 7.88
N ILE A 145 10.26 -3.58 7.44
CA ILE A 145 9.39 -2.64 8.15
C ILE A 145 7.99 -3.21 8.26
N PHE A 146 7.43 -3.73 7.16
CA PHE A 146 6.09 -4.33 7.15
C PHE A 146 5.97 -5.45 8.20
N LEU A 147 6.92 -6.39 8.20
CA LEU A 147 6.91 -7.50 9.16
C LEU A 147 7.05 -7.00 10.60
N ASN A 148 7.91 -5.99 10.83
CA ASN A 148 8.09 -5.42 12.16
C ASN A 148 6.83 -4.72 12.66
N THR A 149 6.22 -3.85 11.83
CA THR A 149 5.00 -3.10 12.16
C THR A 149 3.88 -4.02 12.62
N PHE A 150 3.70 -5.19 12.00
CA PHE A 150 2.60 -6.09 12.34
C PHE A 150 2.98 -7.23 13.30
N SER A 151 4.26 -7.37 13.68
CA SER A 151 4.76 -8.50 14.48
C SER A 151 4.08 -8.68 15.85
N ASN A 152 3.62 -7.59 16.46
CA ASN A 152 2.98 -7.58 17.78
C ASN A 152 1.52 -7.13 17.72
N THR A 153 0.84 -7.38 16.59
CA THR A 153 -0.56 -7.00 16.38
C THR A 153 -1.42 -8.24 16.13
N ASN A 154 -2.74 -8.10 16.31
CA ASN A 154 -3.69 -9.12 15.88
C ASN A 154 -4.01 -9.06 14.37
N THR A 155 -3.36 -8.15 13.62
CA THR A 155 -3.53 -8.01 12.17
C THR A 155 -3.01 -9.25 11.47
N LYS A 156 -3.86 -9.91 10.68
CA LYS A 156 -3.45 -11.08 9.89
C LYS A 156 -2.60 -10.62 8.71
N ILE A 157 -1.38 -11.17 8.56
CA ILE A 157 -0.48 -10.77 7.48
C ILE A 157 -0.22 -11.87 6.46
N LYS A 158 -0.05 -11.49 5.20
CA LYS A 158 0.37 -12.38 4.10
C LYS A 158 1.46 -11.71 3.27
N VAL A 159 2.53 -12.45 2.96
CA VAL A 159 3.51 -12.04 1.94
C VAL A 159 3.24 -12.87 0.70
N ILE A 160 3.07 -12.22 -0.44
CA ILE A 160 2.77 -12.86 -1.72
C ILE A 160 3.91 -12.55 -2.69
N GLN A 161 4.47 -13.60 -3.28
CA GLN A 161 5.61 -13.51 -4.20
C GLN A 161 5.21 -13.67 -5.66
N ASP A 162 4.17 -14.46 -5.93
CA ASP A 162 3.66 -14.75 -7.27
C ASP A 162 2.13 -14.84 -7.26
N ASN A 163 1.50 -14.96 -8.44
CA ASN A 163 0.05 -15.12 -8.58
C ASN A 163 -0.79 -14.11 -7.77
N TYR A 164 -0.35 -12.84 -7.74
CA TYR A 164 -0.85 -11.81 -6.83
C TYR A 164 -2.37 -11.73 -6.73
N LEU A 165 -3.08 -11.83 -7.86
CA LEU A 165 -4.54 -11.77 -7.87
C LEU A 165 -5.17 -12.98 -7.17
N SER A 166 -4.82 -14.20 -7.59
CA SER A 166 -5.39 -15.43 -7.06
C SER A 166 -5.07 -15.62 -5.58
N GLU A 167 -3.82 -15.36 -5.18
CA GLU A 167 -3.43 -15.47 -3.77
C GLU A 167 -4.07 -14.39 -2.89
N SER A 168 -4.28 -13.17 -3.42
CA SER A 168 -5.01 -12.14 -2.68
C SER A 168 -6.48 -12.50 -2.51
N LEU A 169 -7.12 -13.05 -3.54
CA LEU A 169 -8.51 -13.52 -3.48
C LEU A 169 -8.67 -14.60 -2.41
N LEU A 170 -7.82 -15.64 -2.44
CA LEU A 170 -7.85 -16.73 -1.47
C LEU A 170 -7.69 -16.21 -0.03
N PHE A 171 -6.70 -15.33 0.19
CA PHE A 171 -6.48 -14.76 1.52
C PHE A 171 -7.68 -13.91 1.98
N ILE A 172 -8.28 -13.12 1.10
CA ILE A 172 -9.45 -12.30 1.45
C ILE A 172 -10.67 -13.18 1.75
N GLU A 173 -10.89 -14.25 1.00
CA GLU A 173 -11.94 -15.22 1.27
C GLU A 173 -11.73 -15.93 2.61
N GLU A 174 -10.50 -16.39 2.91
CA GLU A 174 -10.14 -16.98 4.19
C GLU A 174 -10.44 -16.04 5.37
N LEU A 175 -10.22 -14.73 5.21
CA LEU A 175 -10.57 -13.76 6.25
C LEU A 175 -12.08 -13.74 6.50
N LYS A 176 -12.90 -13.73 5.44
CA LYS A 176 -14.37 -13.67 5.55
C LYS A 176 -14.99 -14.88 6.23
N TYR A 177 -14.35 -16.05 6.19
CA TYR A 177 -14.85 -17.25 6.88
C TYR A 177 -14.42 -17.34 8.35
N ASN A 178 -13.43 -16.56 8.77
CA ASN A 178 -12.84 -16.61 10.11
C ASN A 178 -13.22 -15.41 11.00
N PHE A 179 -14.18 -14.58 10.56
CA PHE A 179 -14.77 -13.45 11.27
C PHE A 179 -16.29 -13.51 11.13
#